data_AF-A0A2D8NAM2-F1
#
_entry.id   AF-A0A2D8NAM2-F1
#
_cell.length_a   1.000
_cell.length_b   1.000
_cell.length_c   1.000
_cell.angle_alpha   90.00
_cell.angle_beta   90.00
_cell.angle_gamma   90.00
#
_symmetry.space_group_name_H-M   'P 1'
#
loop_
_entity.id
_entity.type
_entity.pdbx_description
1 polymer ?
#
loop_
_entity_poly.entity_id
_entity_poly.type
_entity_poly.pdbx_seq_one_letter_code
_entity_poly.pdbx_strand_id
1 'polypeptide(L)'
;NEVVIYREDDPDTDDIDESTIVKERLSPRLRIPLENEFFQSKIIDNEGSDDLLNRDNFNLFIKGLMISAYDFSDDLMLILDYANAKIKINYEYDEYDTNDTTDDTSDDTIEKKKSVFEINLQGNQINIINKENYSQEIVENVNSTENLGRAYLKGGQGIILELDLFTDNNGVNVLDEIRSKGWLINEANLTMFVDQDMISSFGGLIEPFRVYLYDIEGKTPLIDYFIDNSTGQKQSDEKIIHNGMLEYDEDKKGLKYKIRISEHIKNIVRNDSTSTKLGLAVTSSIANSLNTDVKVTDQIKFIPASTAINPLGTVIYGPNPEPQNFDKRLRLELFYTEINN
;
A
#
# COMPACT_ATOMS: atom_id res chain seq x y z
N ASN A 1 -5.68 13.85 -16.12
CA ASN A 1 -6.72 14.30 -17.08
C ASN A 1 -6.88 13.26 -18.17
N GLU A 2 -8.12 12.94 -18.51
CA GLU A 2 -8.48 12.15 -19.70
C GLU A 2 -7.98 12.89 -20.96
N VAL A 3 -7.46 12.16 -21.94
CA VAL A 3 -7.10 12.74 -23.24
C VAL A 3 -8.15 12.29 -24.25
N VAL A 4 -8.87 13.24 -24.84
CA VAL A 4 -9.89 12.99 -25.86
C VAL A 4 -9.28 13.30 -27.22
N ILE A 5 -9.28 12.31 -28.10
CA ILE A 5 -8.86 12.44 -29.49
C ILE A 5 -10.13 12.53 -30.33
N TYR A 6 -10.21 13.56 -31.18
CA TYR A 6 -11.31 13.76 -32.14
C TYR A 6 -10.92 13.17 -33.50
N ARG A 7 -11.90 12.98 -34.39
CA ARG A 7 -11.60 12.57 -35.77
C ARG A 7 -10.97 13.74 -36.53
N GLU A 8 -10.30 13.42 -37.63
CA GLU A 8 -9.93 14.44 -38.62
C GLU A 8 -11.16 14.72 -39.48
N ASP A 9 -11.33 15.99 -39.86
CA ASP A 9 -12.42 16.44 -40.72
C ASP A 9 -12.18 15.92 -42.14
N ASP A 10 -13.17 15.27 -42.73
CA ASP A 10 -13.05 14.72 -44.09
C ASP A 10 -13.43 15.79 -45.11
N PRO A 11 -12.48 16.24 -45.97
CA PRO A 11 -12.75 17.30 -46.92
C PRO A 11 -13.79 16.93 -48.01
N ASP A 12 -14.17 15.66 -48.12
CA ASP A 12 -15.18 15.19 -49.06
C ASP A 12 -16.62 15.19 -48.48
N THR A 13 -16.79 15.53 -47.19
CA THR A 13 -18.10 15.62 -46.52
C THR A 13 -18.42 17.03 -46.01
N ASP A 14 -18.79 17.93 -46.92
CA ASP A 14 -19.09 19.35 -46.62
C ASP A 14 -20.22 19.60 -45.59
N ASP A 15 -21.07 18.59 -45.32
CA ASP A 15 -22.31 18.73 -44.54
C ASP A 15 -22.14 18.35 -43.06
N ILE A 16 -21.03 17.67 -42.71
CA ILE A 16 -20.78 17.08 -41.39
C ILE A 16 -19.35 17.45 -40.99
N ASP A 17 -19.18 17.99 -39.78
CA ASP A 17 -17.86 18.24 -39.20
C ASP A 17 -17.49 17.07 -38.28
N GLU A 18 -16.77 16.08 -38.82
CA GLU A 18 -16.32 14.91 -38.06
C GLU A 18 -15.32 15.28 -36.96
N SER A 19 -14.66 16.45 -37.02
CA SER A 19 -13.71 16.90 -35.99
C SER A 19 -14.37 17.22 -34.65
N THR A 20 -15.69 17.35 -34.61
CA THR A 20 -16.47 17.43 -33.37
C THR A 20 -16.77 16.06 -32.74
N ILE A 21 -16.56 14.97 -33.49
CA ILE A 21 -16.87 13.60 -33.07
C ILE A 21 -15.66 13.00 -32.36
N VAL A 22 -15.91 12.48 -31.15
CA VAL A 22 -14.88 11.80 -30.35
C VAL A 22 -14.48 10.50 -31.04
N LYS A 23 -13.20 10.41 -31.43
CA LYS A 23 -12.59 9.20 -32.01
C LYS A 23 -12.18 8.21 -30.92
N GLU A 24 -11.52 8.70 -29.88
CA GLU A 24 -10.97 7.87 -28.81
C GLU A 24 -10.86 8.65 -27.50
N ARG A 25 -11.11 7.96 -26.38
CA ARG A 25 -10.88 8.47 -25.02
C ARG A 25 -9.76 7.67 -24.39
N LEU A 26 -8.64 8.32 -24.11
CA LEU A 26 -7.52 7.67 -23.47
C LEU A 26 -7.58 7.87 -21.95
N SER A 27 -7.51 6.76 -21.22
CA SER A 27 -7.34 6.78 -19.76
C SER A 27 -6.14 7.64 -19.32
N PRO A 28 -6.21 8.28 -18.13
CA PRO A 28 -5.07 8.97 -17.54
C PRO A 28 -3.90 8.01 -17.35
N ARG A 29 -2.76 8.32 -17.98
CA ARG A 29 -1.53 7.52 -17.93
C ARG A 29 -0.32 8.43 -18.07
N LEU A 30 0.80 8.04 -17.49
CA LEU A 30 2.10 8.64 -17.82
C LEU A 30 2.47 8.22 -19.25
N ARG A 31 2.76 9.21 -20.10
CA ARG A 31 3.22 8.99 -21.48
C ARG A 31 4.63 9.56 -21.57
N ILE A 32 5.59 8.65 -21.62
CA ILE A 32 7.01 9.00 -21.62
C ILE A 32 7.53 8.68 -23.03
N PRO A 33 8.00 9.68 -23.79
CA PRO A 33 8.66 9.41 -25.06
C PRO A 33 9.92 8.59 -24.79
N LEU A 34 10.10 7.51 -25.56
CA LEU A 34 11.27 6.66 -25.48
C LEU A 34 12.26 7.03 -26.60
N GLU A 35 13.49 6.57 -26.47
CA GLU A 35 14.55 6.85 -27.44
C GLU A 35 14.30 6.08 -28.76
N ASN A 36 13.92 6.80 -29.81
CA ASN A 36 13.56 6.20 -31.09
C ASN A 36 14.69 5.35 -31.69
N GLU A 37 15.94 5.80 -31.60
CA GLU A 37 17.11 5.07 -32.15
C GLU A 37 17.33 3.72 -31.46
N PHE A 38 17.06 3.64 -30.15
CA PHE A 38 17.14 2.39 -29.42
C PHE A 38 16.11 1.38 -29.97
N PHE A 39 14.85 1.77 -30.09
CA PHE A 39 13.80 0.87 -30.55
C PHE A 39 13.90 0.55 -32.05
N GLN A 40 14.38 1.49 -32.86
CA GLN A 40 14.70 1.24 -34.28
C GLN A 40 15.76 0.13 -34.38
N SER A 41 16.92 0.32 -33.76
CA SER A 41 18.04 -0.63 -33.88
C SER A 41 17.81 -1.97 -33.17
N LYS A 42 17.08 -1.98 -32.05
CA LYS A 42 16.92 -3.18 -31.20
C LYS A 42 15.67 -3.99 -31.50
N ILE A 43 14.61 -3.37 -32.02
CA ILE A 43 13.35 -4.06 -32.32
C ILE A 43 13.13 -4.13 -33.82
N ILE A 44 13.13 -3.00 -34.52
CA ILE A 44 12.75 -2.95 -35.94
C ILE A 44 13.85 -3.54 -36.83
N ASP A 45 15.07 -3.03 -36.74
CA ASP A 45 16.20 -3.49 -37.57
C ASP A 45 16.65 -4.92 -37.21
N ASN A 46 16.29 -5.39 -36.01
CA ASN A 46 16.64 -6.71 -35.50
C ASN A 46 15.53 -7.76 -35.71
N GLU A 47 14.54 -7.44 -36.54
CA GLU A 47 13.47 -8.36 -36.94
C GLU A 47 14.06 -9.66 -37.50
N GLY A 48 13.49 -10.81 -37.10
CA GLY A 48 13.91 -12.13 -37.56
C GLY A 48 15.23 -12.65 -36.95
N SER A 49 15.88 -11.89 -36.08
CA SER A 49 17.08 -12.34 -35.36
C SER A 49 16.79 -13.38 -34.28
N ASP A 50 17.82 -14.15 -33.90
CA ASP A 50 17.76 -15.09 -32.78
C ASP A 50 17.46 -14.39 -31.44
N ASP A 51 17.88 -13.13 -31.29
CA ASP A 51 17.66 -12.34 -30.07
C ASP A 51 16.16 -12.09 -29.79
N LEU A 52 15.34 -11.98 -30.85
CA LEU A 52 13.89 -11.75 -30.74
C LEU A 52 13.06 -13.02 -30.93
N LEU A 53 13.70 -14.18 -31.15
CA LEU A 53 13.04 -15.42 -31.54
C LEU A 53 12.10 -15.98 -30.45
N ASN A 54 12.48 -15.84 -29.17
CA ASN A 54 11.71 -16.34 -28.05
C ASN A 54 11.92 -15.49 -26.79
N ARG A 55 11.09 -15.74 -25.77
CA ARG A 55 11.10 -14.97 -24.52
C ARG A 55 12.43 -14.99 -23.77
N ASP A 56 13.13 -16.13 -23.76
CA ASP A 56 14.36 -16.26 -22.98
C ASP A 56 15.51 -15.49 -23.63
N ASN A 57 15.61 -15.56 -24.97
CA ASN A 57 16.55 -14.74 -25.74
C ASN A 57 16.22 -13.24 -25.59
N PHE A 58 14.93 -12.89 -25.68
CA PHE A 58 14.49 -11.50 -25.51
C PHE A 58 14.84 -10.95 -24.13
N ASN A 59 14.65 -11.72 -23.05
CA ASN A 59 14.98 -11.29 -21.68
C ASN A 59 16.49 -11.11 -21.46
N LEU A 60 17.34 -11.84 -22.21
CA LEU A 60 18.79 -11.65 -22.19
C LEU A 60 19.21 -10.41 -22.99
N PHE A 61 18.52 -10.15 -24.11
CA PHE A 61 18.80 -9.05 -25.01
C PHE A 61 18.31 -7.70 -24.46
N ILE A 62 17.08 -7.64 -23.95
CA ILE A 62 16.47 -6.47 -23.30
C ILE A 62 16.23 -6.81 -21.83
N LYS A 63 17.10 -6.29 -20.96
CA LYS A 63 17.09 -6.57 -19.51
C LYS A 63 15.92 -5.94 -18.75
N GLY A 64 15.21 -4.99 -19.36
CA GLY A 64 14.06 -4.31 -18.79
C GLY A 64 14.15 -2.79 -18.89
N LEU A 65 13.16 -2.12 -18.29
CA LEU A 65 13.10 -0.67 -18.19
C LEU A 65 13.37 -0.25 -16.74
N MET A 66 14.22 0.76 -16.58
CA MET A 66 14.38 1.46 -15.31
C MET A 66 13.75 2.83 -15.44
N ILE A 67 12.72 3.10 -14.64
CA ILE A 67 12.07 4.40 -14.59
C ILE A 67 12.58 5.11 -13.36
N SER A 68 13.28 6.22 -13.57
CA SER A 68 13.79 7.09 -12.52
C SER A 68 13.19 8.47 -12.70
N ALA A 69 12.81 9.10 -11.60
CA ALA A 69 12.31 10.47 -11.60
C ALA A 69 13.04 11.26 -10.51
N TYR A 70 13.31 12.53 -10.80
CA TYR A 70 14.09 13.45 -9.98
C TYR A 70 13.50 14.87 -10.13
N ASP A 71 13.99 15.82 -9.33
CA ASP A 71 13.56 17.23 -9.34
C ASP A 71 12.05 17.47 -9.15
N PHE A 72 11.42 16.69 -8.28
CA PHE A 72 10.05 16.98 -7.89
C PHE A 72 9.97 18.28 -7.08
N SER A 73 8.93 19.08 -7.31
CA SER A 73 8.65 20.28 -6.51
C SER A 73 8.26 19.96 -5.07
N ASP A 74 7.71 18.76 -4.87
CA ASP A 74 7.18 18.24 -3.62
C ASP A 74 7.57 16.76 -3.48
N ASP A 75 7.63 16.28 -2.24
CA ASP A 75 7.87 14.86 -1.98
C ASP A 75 6.69 14.02 -2.49
N LEU A 76 6.93 13.25 -3.56
CA LEU A 76 5.90 12.47 -4.23
C LEU A 76 6.28 10.99 -4.29
N MET A 77 5.34 10.13 -3.88
CA MET A 77 5.41 8.71 -4.16
C MET A 77 4.28 8.32 -5.12
N LEU A 78 4.66 7.88 -6.32
CA LEU A 78 3.70 7.47 -7.35
C LEU A 78 3.35 5.99 -7.21
N ILE A 79 2.08 5.71 -6.93
CA ILE A 79 1.51 4.36 -7.02
C ILE A 79 1.00 4.18 -8.45
N LEU A 80 1.80 3.51 -9.28
CA LEU A 80 1.48 3.28 -10.70
C LEU A 80 0.92 1.87 -10.92
N ASP A 81 -0.09 1.79 -11.77
CA ASP A 81 -0.59 0.51 -12.28
C ASP A 81 0.29 0.01 -13.41
N TYR A 82 1.33 -0.74 -13.04
CA TYR A 82 2.23 -1.35 -14.00
C TYR A 82 1.61 -2.53 -14.75
N ALA A 83 0.53 -3.14 -14.23
CA ALA A 83 -0.13 -4.26 -14.90
C ALA A 83 -0.77 -3.82 -16.24
N ASN A 84 -1.20 -2.56 -16.31
CA ASN A 84 -1.73 -1.96 -17.53
C ASN A 84 -0.69 -1.17 -18.33
N ALA A 85 0.59 -1.21 -17.97
CA ALA A 85 1.64 -0.49 -18.67
C ALA A 85 2.10 -1.22 -19.94
N LYS A 86 2.40 -0.44 -20.99
CA LYS A 86 2.85 -0.95 -22.28
C LYS A 86 3.76 0.05 -22.98
N ILE A 87 4.67 -0.48 -23.79
CA ILE A 87 5.43 0.28 -24.79
C ILE A 87 4.62 0.24 -26.09
N LYS A 88 4.40 1.39 -26.71
CA LYS A 88 3.73 1.51 -28.02
C LYS A 88 4.73 2.07 -29.03
N ILE A 89 5.12 1.25 -30.00
CA ILE A 89 6.03 1.61 -31.08
C ILE A 89 5.17 1.84 -32.31
N ASN A 90 5.07 3.09 -32.75
CA ASN A 90 4.46 3.42 -34.03
C ASN A 90 5.59 3.50 -35.06
N TYR A 91 5.49 2.75 -36.14
CA TYR A 91 6.53 2.66 -37.15
C TYR A 91 5.94 2.72 -38.56
N GLU A 92 6.77 3.10 -39.51
CA GLU A 92 6.49 3.07 -40.94
C GLU A 92 7.33 1.95 -41.56
N TYR A 93 6.75 1.23 -42.52
CA TYR A 93 7.44 0.20 -43.28
C TYR A 93 7.06 0.29 -44.76
N ASP A 94 7.98 -0.15 -45.59
CA ASP A 94 7.78 -0.24 -47.03
C ASP A 94 7.03 -1.54 -47.33
N GLU A 95 5.84 -1.43 -47.91
CA GLU A 95 5.04 -2.56 -48.37
C GLU A 95 5.06 -2.62 -49.90
N TYR A 96 5.25 -3.83 -50.41
CA TYR A 96 5.20 -4.09 -51.84
C TYR A 96 3.75 -4.26 -52.28
N ASP A 97 3.24 -3.31 -53.07
CA ASP A 97 1.91 -3.41 -53.67
C ASP A 97 2.04 -3.97 -55.09
N THR A 98 1.29 -5.05 -55.35
CA THR A 98 1.24 -5.77 -56.64
C THR A 98 0.04 -5.38 -57.50
N ASN A 99 -0.77 -4.40 -57.04
CA ASN A 99 -2.04 -4.01 -57.68
C ASN A 99 -2.97 -5.21 -57.99
N ASP A 100 -2.95 -6.23 -57.14
CA ASP A 100 -3.66 -7.51 -57.33
C ASP A 100 -3.27 -8.28 -58.62
N THR A 101 -2.10 -8.00 -59.20
CA THR A 101 -1.56 -8.70 -60.36
C THR A 101 -0.32 -9.52 -60.00
N THR A 102 -0.43 -10.84 -60.02
CA THR A 102 0.66 -11.73 -59.57
C THR A 102 1.76 -11.99 -60.61
N ASP A 103 1.48 -11.74 -61.89
CA ASP A 103 2.36 -12.06 -63.02
C ASP A 103 2.83 -10.81 -63.80
N ASP A 104 2.37 -9.62 -63.43
CA ASP A 104 2.77 -8.34 -64.01
C ASP A 104 3.49 -7.53 -62.92
N THR A 105 4.74 -7.15 -63.18
CA THR A 105 5.54 -6.35 -62.24
C THR A 105 5.78 -4.94 -62.75
N SER A 106 5.07 -4.52 -63.81
CA SER A 106 5.31 -3.24 -64.49
C SER A 106 4.67 -2.05 -63.77
N ASP A 107 3.69 -2.31 -62.93
CA ASP A 107 2.95 -1.36 -62.11
C ASP A 107 3.12 -1.59 -60.60
N ASP A 108 3.99 -2.53 -60.20
CA ASP A 108 4.39 -2.75 -58.82
C ASP A 108 4.97 -1.46 -58.22
N THR A 109 4.52 -1.12 -57.01
CA THR A 109 5.03 0.04 -56.29
C THR A 109 5.41 -0.28 -54.85
N ILE A 110 6.27 0.56 -54.28
CA ILE A 110 6.59 0.53 -52.85
C ILE A 110 5.77 1.63 -52.19
N GLU A 111 4.85 1.24 -51.34
CA GLU A 111 4.06 2.15 -50.53
C GLU A 111 4.54 2.18 -49.09
N LYS A 112 4.49 3.35 -48.46
CA LYS A 112 4.76 3.46 -47.03
C LYS A 112 3.49 3.23 -46.23
N LYS A 113 3.46 2.16 -45.44
CA LYS A 113 2.36 1.89 -44.51
C LYS A 113 2.77 2.12 -43.07
N LYS A 114 1.78 2.48 -42.25
CA LYS A 114 1.94 2.71 -40.81
C LYS A 114 1.42 1.51 -40.04
N SER A 115 2.16 1.11 -39.01
CA SER A 115 1.74 0.06 -38.10
C SER A 115 2.12 0.39 -36.67
N VAL A 116 1.56 -0.39 -35.74
CA VAL A 116 1.78 -0.26 -34.31
C VAL A 116 2.16 -1.61 -33.74
N PHE A 117 3.29 -1.64 -33.05
CA PHE A 117 3.71 -2.77 -32.25
C PHE A 117 3.62 -2.43 -30.77
N GLU A 118 2.96 -3.28 -29.98
CA GLU A 118 2.78 -3.06 -28.54
C GLU A 118 3.49 -4.15 -27.72
N ILE A 119 4.30 -3.72 -26.76
CA ILE A 119 4.97 -4.61 -25.80
C ILE A 119 4.35 -4.37 -24.42
N ASN A 120 3.67 -5.39 -23.90
CA ASN A 120 3.10 -5.33 -22.54
C ASN A 120 4.21 -5.52 -21.50
N LEU A 121 4.18 -4.71 -20.43
CA LEU A 121 5.16 -4.81 -19.34
C LEU A 121 4.73 -5.87 -18.32
N GLN A 122 4.89 -7.14 -18.70
CA GLN A 122 4.65 -8.28 -17.81
C GLN A 122 5.97 -8.83 -17.27
N GLY A 123 5.99 -9.30 -16.02
CA GLY A 123 7.17 -9.92 -15.41
C GLY A 123 7.53 -9.30 -14.06
N ASN A 124 8.80 -9.43 -13.69
CA ASN A 124 9.31 -8.98 -12.40
C ASN A 124 9.35 -7.45 -12.34
N GLN A 125 8.70 -6.89 -11.34
CA GLN A 125 8.70 -5.45 -11.06
C GLN A 125 9.42 -5.23 -9.74
N ILE A 126 10.39 -4.31 -9.75
CA ILE A 126 11.20 -3.99 -8.58
C ILE A 126 11.08 -2.49 -8.35
N ASN A 127 10.52 -2.13 -7.19
CA ASN A 127 10.51 -0.74 -6.72
C ASN A 127 11.73 -0.53 -5.84
N ILE A 128 12.63 0.37 -6.25
CA ILE A 128 13.79 0.77 -5.46
C ILE A 128 13.39 2.02 -4.69
N ILE A 129 13.43 1.95 -3.36
CA ILE A 129 13.06 3.05 -2.48
C ILE A 129 14.31 3.48 -1.73
N ASN A 130 14.74 4.72 -1.95
CA ASN A 130 15.77 5.35 -1.16
C ASN A 130 15.15 5.91 0.11
N LYS A 131 15.81 5.70 1.25
CA LYS A 131 15.37 6.20 2.54
C LYS A 131 16.50 6.97 3.21
N GLU A 132 16.12 8.04 3.89
CA GLU A 132 16.99 8.69 4.85
C GLU A 132 16.99 7.92 6.17
N ASN A 133 18.02 8.16 6.98
CA ASN A 133 18.07 7.61 8.33
C ASN A 133 17.05 8.32 9.22
N TYR A 134 16.48 7.60 10.18
CA TYR A 134 15.63 8.21 11.19
C TYR A 134 16.43 9.20 12.05
N SER A 135 15.75 10.21 12.58
CA SER A 135 16.35 11.14 13.55
C SER A 135 16.78 10.37 14.80
N GLN A 136 17.76 10.92 15.52
CA GLN A 136 18.26 10.31 16.76
C GLN A 136 17.14 10.10 17.79
N GLU A 137 16.21 11.06 17.91
CA GLU A 137 15.03 10.95 18.79
C GLU A 137 14.18 9.71 18.48
N ILE A 138 13.91 9.44 17.20
CA ILE A 138 13.12 8.27 16.79
C ILE A 138 13.92 6.98 17.08
N VAL A 139 15.22 6.97 16.79
CA VAL A 139 16.07 5.80 17.05
C VAL A 139 16.15 5.49 18.54
N GLU A 140 16.29 6.49 19.40
CA GLU A 140 16.29 6.33 20.85
C GLU A 140 14.93 5.84 21.37
N ASN A 141 13.82 6.39 20.83
CA ASN A 141 12.48 5.95 21.18
C ASN A 141 12.22 4.48 20.80
N VAL A 142 12.57 4.07 19.58
CA VAL A 142 12.38 2.69 19.09
C VAL A 142 13.21 1.68 19.88
N ASN A 143 14.37 2.07 20.39
CA ASN A 143 15.21 1.20 21.22
C ASN A 143 14.80 1.20 22.70
N SER A 144 13.86 2.05 23.11
CA SER A 144 13.36 2.07 24.48
C SER A 144 12.29 0.99 24.68
N THR A 145 12.47 0.18 25.72
CA THR A 145 11.55 -0.92 26.07
C THR A 145 10.54 -0.54 27.15
N GLU A 146 10.71 0.60 27.82
CA GLU A 146 9.86 1.05 28.92
C GLU A 146 9.51 2.54 28.80
N ASN A 147 8.42 2.94 29.46
CA ASN A 147 8.03 4.35 29.63
C ASN A 147 7.95 5.19 28.34
N LEU A 148 7.47 4.58 27.26
CA LEU A 148 7.24 5.27 25.99
C LEU A 148 6.20 6.39 26.17
N GLY A 149 6.63 7.65 26.09
CA GLY A 149 5.74 8.80 26.05
C GLY A 149 5.09 9.02 24.68
N ARG A 150 5.78 8.58 23.63
CA ARG A 150 5.32 8.55 22.24
C ARG A 150 5.69 7.23 21.61
N ALA A 151 4.95 6.86 20.58
CA ALA A 151 5.24 5.68 19.79
C ALA A 151 5.05 6.01 18.30
N TYR A 152 6.01 5.57 17.48
CA TYR A 152 6.04 5.83 16.05
C TYR A 152 5.57 4.59 15.28
N LEU A 153 4.75 4.81 14.25
CA LEU A 153 4.29 3.77 13.35
C LEU A 153 4.59 4.19 11.91
N LYS A 154 5.17 3.30 11.12
CA LYS A 154 5.48 3.57 9.70
C LYS A 154 5.46 2.27 8.90
N GLY A 155 4.80 2.29 7.75
CA GLY A 155 4.79 1.15 6.84
C GLY A 155 6.06 1.03 6.00
N GLY A 156 6.05 0.07 5.07
CA GLY A 156 7.21 -0.26 4.26
C GLY A 156 8.33 -0.86 5.10
N GLN A 157 9.58 -0.49 4.81
CA GLN A 157 10.71 -0.76 5.70
C GLN A 157 10.70 0.23 6.88
N GLY A 158 9.66 0.13 7.70
CA GLY A 158 9.28 1.12 8.70
C GLY A 158 9.40 0.65 10.14
N ILE A 159 8.49 1.14 10.98
CA ILE A 159 8.44 0.91 12.43
C ILE A 159 7.06 0.33 12.75
N ILE A 160 7.04 -0.77 13.50
CA ILE A 160 5.83 -1.33 14.11
C ILE A 160 5.99 -1.27 15.63
N LEU A 161 4.88 -1.40 16.35
CA LEU A 161 4.90 -1.48 17.81
C LEU A 161 4.62 -2.91 18.25
N GLU A 162 5.51 -3.43 19.09
CA GLU A 162 5.25 -4.64 19.87
C GLU A 162 4.54 -4.22 21.16
N LEU A 163 3.40 -4.85 21.42
CA LEU A 163 2.54 -4.58 22.57
C LEU A 163 2.47 -5.84 23.42
N ASP A 164 2.82 -5.70 24.69
CA ASP A 164 2.53 -6.69 25.71
C ASP A 164 1.48 -6.11 26.66
N LEU A 165 0.27 -6.69 26.62
CA LEU A 165 -0.90 -6.14 27.31
C LEU A 165 -0.87 -6.40 28.82
N PHE A 166 -0.18 -7.46 29.25
CA PHE A 166 -0.24 -7.96 30.61
C PHE A 166 1.18 -8.30 31.11
N THR A 167 2.05 -7.30 31.13
CA THR A 167 3.35 -7.40 31.77
C THR A 167 3.21 -7.34 33.29
N ASP A 168 4.04 -8.13 33.97
CA ASP A 168 4.08 -8.21 35.43
C ASP A 168 4.58 -6.86 35.99
N ASN A 169 3.66 -6.04 36.51
CA ASN A 169 4.02 -4.73 37.04
C ASN A 169 4.38 -4.87 38.53
N ASN A 170 5.65 -5.11 38.83
CA ASN A 170 6.16 -5.31 40.19
C ASN A 170 5.45 -6.45 40.98
N GLY A 171 5.08 -7.53 40.28
CA GLY A 171 4.44 -8.72 40.87
C GLY A 171 2.92 -8.62 41.03
N VAL A 172 2.28 -7.59 40.48
CA VAL A 172 0.82 -7.52 40.36
C VAL A 172 0.44 -7.95 38.94
N ASN A 173 0.00 -9.19 38.81
CA ASN A 173 -0.60 -9.68 37.59
C ASN A 173 -2.05 -9.18 37.49
N VAL A 174 -2.27 -8.16 36.66
CA VAL A 174 -3.60 -7.56 36.43
C VAL A 174 -4.62 -8.61 35.95
N LEU A 175 -4.17 -9.65 35.23
CA LEU A 175 -5.07 -10.76 34.85
C LEU A 175 -5.55 -11.53 36.07
N ASP A 176 -4.69 -11.79 37.04
CA ASP A 176 -5.06 -12.49 38.27
C ASP A 176 -6.01 -11.66 39.12
N GLU A 177 -5.84 -10.34 39.14
CA GLU A 177 -6.81 -9.44 39.78
C GLU A 177 -8.18 -9.54 39.11
N ILE A 178 -8.24 -9.41 37.77
CA ILE A 178 -9.50 -9.52 37.00
C ILE A 178 -10.17 -10.88 37.24
N ARG A 179 -9.40 -11.96 37.23
CA ARG A 179 -9.87 -13.33 37.50
C ARG A 179 -10.39 -13.47 38.93
N SER A 180 -9.66 -12.96 39.91
CA SER A 180 -10.03 -13.04 41.33
C SER A 180 -11.35 -12.32 41.63
N LYS A 181 -11.62 -11.22 40.93
CA LYS A 181 -12.85 -10.44 41.07
C LYS A 181 -14.04 -11.02 40.29
N GLY A 182 -13.83 -12.03 39.46
CA GLY A 182 -14.90 -12.69 38.70
C GLY A 182 -15.63 -11.76 37.72
N TRP A 183 -14.96 -10.70 37.24
CA TRP A 183 -15.56 -9.73 36.33
C TRP A 183 -15.92 -10.35 34.99
N LEU A 184 -17.15 -10.12 34.54
CA LEU A 184 -17.59 -10.52 33.20
C LEU A 184 -17.25 -9.41 32.20
N ILE A 185 -16.19 -9.61 31.41
CA ILE A 185 -15.77 -8.67 30.38
C ILE A 185 -16.82 -8.64 29.26
N ASN A 186 -17.44 -7.48 29.05
CA ASN A 186 -18.41 -7.26 27.99
C ASN A 186 -17.73 -6.78 26.71
N GLU A 187 -16.85 -5.80 26.84
CA GLU A 187 -16.12 -5.19 25.72
C GLU A 187 -14.70 -4.83 26.15
N ALA A 188 -13.73 -5.04 25.27
CA ALA A 188 -12.36 -4.59 25.43
C ALA A 188 -11.92 -3.84 24.17
N ASN A 189 -11.32 -2.66 24.35
CA ASN A 189 -10.83 -1.83 23.25
C ASN A 189 -9.39 -1.38 23.52
N LEU A 190 -8.56 -1.46 22.50
CA LEU A 190 -7.28 -0.76 22.47
C LEU A 190 -7.52 0.60 21.81
N THR A 191 -7.28 1.68 22.55
CA THR A 191 -7.47 3.06 22.07
C THR A 191 -6.10 3.76 21.98
N MET A 192 -5.83 4.37 20.83
CA MET A 192 -4.56 5.03 20.48
C MET A 192 -4.86 6.43 19.96
N PHE A 193 -4.51 7.49 20.69
CA PHE A 193 -4.69 8.85 20.19
C PHE A 193 -3.49 9.30 19.36
N VAL A 194 -3.76 10.02 18.27
CA VAL A 194 -2.75 10.58 17.39
C VAL A 194 -2.14 11.82 18.03
N ASP A 195 -0.81 11.93 18.03
CA ASP A 195 -0.08 13.12 18.48
C ASP A 195 -0.01 14.17 17.36
N GLN A 196 -1.12 14.90 17.18
CA GLN A 196 -1.26 15.94 16.16
C GLN A 196 -0.26 17.09 16.32
N ASP A 197 0.20 17.36 17.54
CA ASP A 197 1.21 18.40 17.80
C ASP A 197 2.56 17.97 17.20
N MET A 198 2.94 16.71 17.43
CA MET A 198 4.15 16.14 16.83
C MET A 198 4.05 16.14 15.30
N ILE A 199 2.94 15.64 14.75
CA ILE A 199 2.72 15.62 13.30
C ILE A 199 2.82 17.01 12.67
N SER A 200 2.18 18.00 13.27
CA SER A 200 2.16 19.38 12.76
C SER A 200 3.55 20.02 12.79
N SER A 201 4.39 19.63 13.77
CA SER A 201 5.77 20.15 13.89
C SER A 201 6.69 19.77 12.73
N PHE A 202 6.37 18.70 11.99
CA PHE A 202 7.09 18.26 10.78
C PHE A 202 6.44 18.69 9.47
N GLY A 203 5.56 19.69 9.50
CA GLY A 203 4.85 20.19 8.31
C GLY A 203 3.57 19.42 7.96
N GLY A 204 3.12 18.55 8.87
CA GLY A 204 1.98 17.67 8.64
C GLY A 204 2.38 16.39 7.90
N LEU A 205 1.49 15.40 7.94
CA LEU A 205 1.66 14.14 7.22
C LEU A 205 0.30 13.58 6.84
N ILE A 206 0.26 12.75 5.80
CA ILE A 206 -0.96 11.99 5.46
C ILE A 206 -1.02 10.79 6.40
N GLU A 207 -1.96 10.80 7.35
CA GLU A 207 -2.06 9.71 8.31
C GLU A 207 -2.56 8.41 7.62
N PRO A 208 -2.07 7.24 8.06
CA PRO A 208 -2.60 5.96 7.60
C PRO A 208 -4.08 5.86 7.94
N PHE A 209 -4.90 5.46 6.97
CA PHE A 209 -6.34 5.36 7.21
C PHE A 209 -6.69 4.26 8.24
N ARG A 210 -5.78 3.31 8.50
CA ARG A 210 -6.04 2.15 9.35
C ARG A 210 -4.75 1.59 9.96
N VAL A 211 -4.89 1.13 11.20
CA VAL A 211 -3.93 0.29 11.89
C VAL A 211 -4.48 -1.14 12.03
N TYR A 212 -3.57 -2.10 12.15
CA TYR A 212 -3.87 -3.51 12.25
C TYR A 212 -3.11 -4.13 13.42
N LEU A 213 -3.83 -4.90 14.22
CA LEU A 213 -3.31 -5.59 15.39
C LEU A 213 -3.34 -7.10 15.13
N TYR A 214 -2.19 -7.75 15.30
CA TYR A 214 -2.01 -9.17 15.00
C TYR A 214 -1.11 -9.85 16.02
N ASP A 215 -1.14 -11.18 16.07
CA ASP A 215 -0.24 -11.98 16.90
C ASP A 215 1.17 -12.05 16.26
N ILE A 216 2.16 -11.45 16.92
CA ILE A 216 3.56 -11.41 16.45
C ILE A 216 4.25 -12.77 16.51
N GLU A 217 3.73 -13.75 17.25
CA GLU A 217 4.30 -15.10 17.28
C GLU A 217 3.50 -16.04 16.38
N GLY A 218 2.17 -15.95 16.49
CA GLY A 218 1.21 -16.79 15.78
C GLY A 218 1.10 -16.49 14.29
N LYS A 219 1.54 -15.32 13.80
CA LYS A 219 1.36 -14.87 12.40
C LYS A 219 -0.10 -14.72 12.00
N THR A 220 -1.01 -14.52 12.96
CA THR A 220 -2.45 -14.55 12.70
C THR A 220 -3.13 -13.28 13.16
N PRO A 221 -4.25 -12.90 12.51
CA PRO A 221 -5.20 -11.97 13.10
C PRO A 221 -5.67 -12.44 14.49
N LEU A 222 -6.18 -11.51 15.29
CA LEU A 222 -6.84 -11.84 16.55
C LEU A 222 -8.20 -12.51 16.31
N ILE A 223 -8.73 -13.18 17.34
CA ILE A 223 -10.03 -13.88 17.27
C ILE A 223 -11.14 -12.92 16.82
N ASP A 224 -11.12 -11.67 17.32
CA ASP A 224 -12.08 -10.62 16.96
C ASP A 224 -12.14 -10.32 15.45
N TYR A 225 -11.02 -10.46 14.74
CA TYR A 225 -10.98 -10.28 13.29
C TYR A 225 -11.80 -11.35 12.55
N PHE A 226 -11.74 -12.62 13.00
CA PHE A 226 -12.37 -13.74 12.31
C PHE A 226 -13.88 -13.78 12.51
N ILE A 227 -14.36 -13.38 13.69
CA ILE A 227 -15.78 -13.40 14.02
C ILE A 227 -16.52 -12.18 13.47
N ASP A 228 -15.81 -11.08 13.20
CA ASP A 228 -16.40 -9.89 12.63
C ASP A 228 -16.65 -10.09 11.14
N ASN A 229 -17.92 -10.14 10.73
CA ASN A 229 -18.32 -10.22 9.33
C ASN A 229 -19.01 -8.93 8.87
N SER A 230 -18.84 -7.83 9.60
CA SER A 230 -19.43 -6.54 9.26
C SER A 230 -18.74 -5.92 8.04
N THR A 231 -19.54 -5.28 7.19
CA THR A 231 -19.13 -4.57 5.99
C THR A 231 -19.89 -3.25 5.88
N GLY A 232 -19.28 -2.26 5.23
CA GLY A 232 -19.83 -0.91 5.08
C GLY A 232 -20.12 -0.56 3.63
N GLN A 233 -20.17 0.74 3.35
CA GLN A 233 -20.49 1.24 2.00
C GLN A 233 -19.28 1.23 1.08
N LYS A 234 -18.08 1.47 1.61
CA LYS A 234 -16.84 1.43 0.83
C LYS A 234 -16.24 0.04 0.90
N GLN A 235 -15.51 -0.34 -0.15
CA GLN A 235 -14.76 -1.60 -0.17
C GLN A 235 -13.70 -1.67 0.96
N SER A 236 -13.21 -0.53 1.44
CA SER A 236 -12.30 -0.46 2.59
C SER A 236 -12.98 -0.77 3.93
N ASP A 237 -14.31 -0.68 3.99
CA ASP A 237 -15.12 -0.77 5.21
C ASP A 237 -15.43 -2.24 5.52
N GLU A 238 -14.38 -2.99 5.82
CA GLU A 238 -14.49 -4.39 6.24
C GLU A 238 -14.10 -4.52 7.72
N LYS A 239 -14.74 -5.46 8.42
CA LYS A 239 -14.51 -5.71 9.85
C LYS A 239 -14.67 -4.42 10.68
N ILE A 240 -15.80 -3.73 10.50
CA ILE A 240 -16.08 -2.42 11.13
C ILE A 240 -16.20 -2.53 12.65
N ILE A 241 -16.59 -3.70 13.18
CA ILE A 241 -16.74 -3.91 14.63
C ILE A 241 -15.36 -4.07 15.30
N HIS A 242 -14.47 -4.87 14.71
CA HIS A 242 -13.06 -4.99 15.13
C HIS A 242 -12.31 -3.67 14.90
N ASN A 243 -12.65 -2.98 13.81
CA ASN A 243 -12.24 -1.63 13.45
C ASN A 243 -10.72 -1.46 13.27
N GLY A 244 -10.13 -0.40 13.82
CA GLY A 244 -8.76 0.05 13.56
C GLY A 244 -8.64 1.20 12.56
N MET A 245 -9.74 1.73 12.03
CA MET A 245 -9.72 2.91 11.15
C MET A 245 -9.41 4.19 11.93
N LEU A 246 -8.81 5.16 11.25
CA LEU A 246 -8.58 6.50 11.78
C LEU A 246 -9.91 7.22 11.96
N GLU A 247 -10.20 7.62 13.19
CA GLU A 247 -11.27 8.57 13.50
C GLU A 247 -10.73 9.99 13.35
N TYR A 248 -11.55 10.90 12.85
CA TYR A 248 -11.19 12.30 12.65
C TYR A 248 -11.89 13.21 13.66
N ASP A 249 -11.25 14.33 13.99
CA ASP A 249 -11.89 15.41 14.74
C ASP A 249 -12.77 16.30 13.83
N GLU A 250 -13.35 17.35 14.41
CA GLU A 250 -14.22 18.30 13.70
C GLU A 250 -13.49 19.04 12.56
N ASP A 251 -12.17 19.19 12.67
CA ASP A 251 -11.31 19.85 11.67
C ASP A 251 -10.76 18.87 10.62
N LYS A 252 -11.22 17.61 10.63
CA LYS A 252 -10.77 16.52 9.76
C LYS A 252 -9.29 16.14 9.93
N LYS A 253 -8.73 16.37 11.13
CA LYS A 253 -7.41 15.85 11.50
C LYS A 253 -7.56 14.50 12.19
N GLY A 254 -6.53 13.64 12.09
CA GLY A 254 -6.56 12.33 12.74
C GLY A 254 -6.66 12.47 14.26
N LEU A 255 -7.73 11.94 14.85
CA LEU A 255 -7.96 12.00 16.30
C LEU A 255 -7.39 10.78 17.00
N LYS A 256 -7.83 9.58 16.59
CA LYS A 256 -7.47 8.32 17.25
C LYS A 256 -7.76 7.12 16.39
N TYR A 257 -7.14 6.01 16.74
CA TYR A 257 -7.51 4.67 16.31
C TYR A 257 -8.14 3.91 17.48
N LYS A 258 -9.11 3.06 17.18
CA LYS A 258 -9.75 2.18 18.16
C LYS A 258 -9.91 0.78 17.57
N ILE A 259 -9.39 -0.22 18.27
CA ILE A 259 -9.49 -1.63 17.88
C ILE A 259 -10.22 -2.40 18.98
N ARG A 260 -11.29 -3.11 18.61
CA ARG A 260 -12.03 -3.97 19.55
C ARG A 260 -11.38 -5.35 19.61
N ILE A 261 -11.00 -5.78 20.82
CA ILE A 261 -10.31 -7.06 21.09
C ILE A 261 -11.02 -7.86 22.18
N SER A 262 -12.34 -7.82 22.17
CA SER A 262 -13.17 -8.35 23.25
C SER A 262 -13.05 -9.86 23.38
N GLU A 263 -13.13 -10.61 22.28
CA GLU A 263 -13.02 -12.07 22.34
C GLU A 263 -11.60 -12.53 22.63
N HIS A 264 -10.59 -11.82 22.14
CA HIS A 264 -9.20 -12.06 22.49
C HIS A 264 -8.97 -11.93 24.01
N ILE A 265 -9.42 -10.83 24.64
CA ILE A 265 -9.28 -10.63 26.08
C ILE A 265 -10.12 -11.62 26.88
N LYS A 266 -11.38 -11.90 26.48
CA LYS A 266 -12.22 -12.92 27.12
C LYS A 266 -11.55 -14.30 27.12
N ASN A 267 -10.91 -14.66 26.01
CA ASN A 267 -10.19 -15.93 25.89
C ASN A 267 -9.00 -16.01 26.87
N ILE A 268 -8.20 -14.96 26.98
CA ILE A 268 -7.08 -14.88 27.93
C ILE A 268 -7.56 -14.99 29.38
N VAL A 269 -8.65 -14.28 29.73
CA VAL A 269 -9.16 -14.25 31.11
C VAL A 269 -9.85 -15.55 31.50
N ARG A 270 -10.70 -16.13 30.64
CA ARG A 270 -11.52 -17.30 30.97
C ARG A 270 -10.82 -18.64 30.83
N ASN A 271 -9.94 -18.78 29.83
CA ASN A 271 -9.32 -20.06 29.50
C ASN A 271 -7.88 -20.18 30.01
N ASP A 272 -7.43 -19.22 30.83
CA ASP A 272 -6.05 -19.10 31.28
C ASP A 272 -5.04 -19.20 30.12
N SER A 273 -5.41 -18.59 28.97
CA SER A 273 -4.57 -18.59 27.79
C SER A 273 -3.39 -17.64 27.99
N THR A 274 -2.24 -17.98 27.42
CA THR A 274 -1.06 -17.11 27.41
C THR A 274 -1.37 -15.80 26.69
N SER A 275 -1.03 -14.66 27.31
CA SER A 275 -1.01 -13.35 26.66
C SER A 275 0.16 -13.32 25.67
N THR A 276 -0.12 -13.50 24.38
CA THR A 276 0.90 -13.39 23.34
C THR A 276 1.21 -11.93 23.05
N LYS A 277 2.44 -11.66 22.59
CA LYS A 277 2.85 -10.33 22.16
C LYS A 277 2.11 -9.95 20.88
N LEU A 278 1.57 -8.74 20.85
CA LEU A 278 0.79 -8.24 19.74
C LEU A 278 1.60 -7.24 18.92
N GLY A 279 1.43 -7.28 17.60
CA GLY A 279 2.02 -6.32 16.68
C GLY A 279 0.99 -5.33 16.23
N LEU A 280 1.26 -4.05 16.44
CA LEU A 280 0.49 -2.95 15.90
C LEU A 280 1.25 -2.36 14.72
N ALA A 281 0.63 -2.42 13.54
CA ALA A 281 1.22 -1.94 12.29
C ALA A 281 0.22 -1.06 11.53
N VAL A 282 0.72 -0.11 10.74
CA VAL A 282 -0.12 0.60 9.76
C VAL A 282 -0.47 -0.35 8.62
N THR A 283 -1.62 -0.15 7.99
CA THR A 283 -2.01 -1.02 6.88
C THR A 283 -2.82 -0.31 5.81
N SER A 284 -2.65 -0.76 4.56
CA SER A 284 -3.48 -0.33 3.44
C SER A 284 -4.82 -1.09 3.34
N SER A 285 -4.97 -2.21 4.05
CA SER A 285 -6.21 -2.99 4.15
C SER A 285 -6.04 -4.12 5.16
N ILE A 286 -7.12 -4.58 5.77
CA ILE A 286 -7.12 -5.82 6.55
C ILE A 286 -7.92 -6.93 5.87
N ALA A 287 -8.36 -6.73 4.64
CA ALA A 287 -9.02 -7.77 3.84
C ALA A 287 -8.14 -9.02 3.67
N ASN A 288 -6.83 -8.79 3.62
CA ASN A 288 -5.82 -9.82 3.44
C ASN A 288 -4.94 -9.93 4.68
N SER A 289 -4.97 -11.10 5.34
CA SER A 289 -4.14 -11.40 6.51
C SER A 289 -2.80 -12.05 6.15
N LEU A 290 -2.40 -12.04 4.87
CA LEU A 290 -1.10 -12.57 4.44
C LEU A 290 0.04 -11.74 5.06
N ASN A 291 1.08 -12.46 5.46
CA ASN A 291 2.31 -11.88 5.98
C ASN A 291 3.44 -12.03 4.97
N THR A 292 4.45 -11.19 5.10
CA THR A 292 5.71 -11.26 4.37
C THR A 292 6.87 -11.34 5.34
N ASP A 293 7.94 -12.01 4.94
CA ASP A 293 9.14 -12.17 5.74
C ASP A 293 9.94 -10.86 5.81
N VAL A 294 10.47 -10.57 6.99
CA VAL A 294 11.39 -9.47 7.23
C VAL A 294 12.81 -10.01 7.19
N LYS A 295 13.66 -9.46 6.32
CA LYS A 295 15.06 -9.91 6.14
C LYS A 295 16.10 -8.99 6.77
N VAL A 296 15.67 -7.88 7.37
CA VAL A 296 16.56 -6.78 7.80
C VAL A 296 16.87 -6.79 9.30
N THR A 297 16.13 -7.58 10.09
CA THR A 297 16.29 -7.72 11.53
C THR A 297 15.83 -9.11 11.96
N ASP A 298 16.43 -9.62 13.05
CA ASP A 298 16.00 -10.88 13.68
C ASP A 298 14.94 -10.66 14.77
N GLN A 299 14.69 -9.40 15.17
CA GLN A 299 13.71 -9.06 16.22
C GLN A 299 12.28 -9.33 15.78
N ILE A 300 11.97 -9.02 14.52
CA ILE A 300 10.66 -9.22 13.90
C ILE A 300 10.88 -10.05 12.66
N LYS A 301 10.25 -11.22 12.59
CA LYS A 301 10.42 -12.17 11.48
C LYS A 301 9.44 -11.93 10.34
N PHE A 302 8.30 -11.30 10.63
CA PHE A 302 7.22 -11.14 9.67
C PHE A 302 6.40 -9.90 9.98
N ILE A 303 5.80 -9.34 8.93
CA ILE A 303 4.84 -8.26 9.01
C ILE A 303 3.67 -8.54 8.06
N PRO A 304 2.51 -7.91 8.26
CA PRO A 304 1.42 -7.95 7.30
C PRO A 304 1.90 -7.44 5.93
N ALA A 305 1.55 -8.14 4.85
CA ALA A 305 1.96 -7.76 3.50
C ALA A 305 1.44 -6.35 3.13
N SER A 306 0.23 -6.01 3.60
CA SER A 306 -0.37 -4.68 3.43
C SER A 306 0.36 -3.56 4.19
N THR A 307 1.14 -3.88 5.23
CA THR A 307 2.05 -2.92 5.88
C THR A 307 3.28 -2.67 5.01
N ALA A 308 3.86 -3.71 4.42
CA ALA A 308 5.07 -3.62 3.61
C ALA A 308 4.92 -2.76 2.35
N ILE A 309 3.70 -2.61 1.84
CA ILE A 309 3.37 -1.79 0.66
C ILE A 309 2.73 -0.44 1.02
N ASN A 310 2.62 -0.11 2.31
CA ASN A 310 2.07 1.16 2.77
C ASN A 310 3.21 2.14 3.11
N PRO A 311 3.31 3.32 2.47
CA PRO A 311 4.40 4.27 2.76
C PRO A 311 4.13 5.17 3.97
N LEU A 312 2.89 5.21 4.44
CA LEU A 312 2.43 6.19 5.41
C LEU A 312 2.93 5.85 6.81
N GLY A 313 2.96 6.85 7.67
CA GLY A 313 3.31 6.71 9.07
C GLY A 313 2.51 7.66 9.93
N THR A 314 2.53 7.46 11.25
CA THR A 314 1.82 8.30 12.22
C THR A 314 2.56 8.26 13.55
N VAL A 315 2.25 9.22 14.41
CA VAL A 315 2.76 9.28 15.78
C VAL A 315 1.56 9.18 16.71
N ILE A 316 1.65 8.29 17.69
CA ILE A 316 0.62 8.14 18.72
C ILE A 316 1.23 8.43 20.10
N TYR A 317 0.38 8.86 21.03
CA TYR A 317 0.78 8.93 22.43
C TYR A 317 1.02 7.52 22.95
N GLY A 318 2.18 7.31 23.59
CA GLY A 318 2.53 6.02 24.18
C GLY A 318 1.76 5.74 25.47
N PRO A 319 2.07 4.65 26.19
CA PRO A 319 1.44 4.32 27.46
C PRO A 319 1.74 5.34 28.59
N ASN A 320 2.86 6.06 28.52
CA ASN A 320 3.29 6.98 29.59
C ASN A 320 3.66 8.38 29.04
N PRO A 321 2.72 9.11 28.42
CA PRO A 321 2.97 10.44 27.87
C PRO A 321 3.10 11.49 28.99
N GLU A 322 3.50 12.70 28.60
CA GLU A 322 3.54 13.86 29.48
C GLU A 322 2.21 14.08 30.23
N PRO A 323 2.21 14.59 31.48
CA PRO A 323 1.01 14.66 32.33
C PRO A 323 -0.21 15.34 31.68
N GLN A 324 0.00 16.38 30.90
CA GLN A 324 -1.06 17.10 30.18
C GLN A 324 -1.76 16.27 29.09
N ASN A 325 -1.11 15.20 28.62
CA ASN A 325 -1.62 14.29 27.58
C ASN A 325 -1.96 12.89 28.15
N PHE A 326 -1.97 12.71 29.48
CA PHE A 326 -2.18 11.41 30.11
C PHE A 326 -3.52 10.76 29.77
N ASP A 327 -4.56 11.56 29.50
CA ASP A 327 -5.87 11.07 29.06
C ASP A 327 -5.86 10.52 27.64
N LYS A 328 -4.86 10.89 26.83
CA LYS A 328 -4.65 10.46 25.45
C LYS A 328 -3.71 9.25 25.32
N ARG A 329 -3.19 8.72 26.44
CA ARG A 329 -2.25 7.60 26.41
C ARG A 329 -2.81 6.36 25.71
N LEU A 330 -1.91 5.57 25.11
CA LEU A 330 -2.21 4.22 24.66
C LEU A 330 -2.74 3.39 25.85
N ARG A 331 -3.95 2.86 25.75
CA ARG A 331 -4.54 2.06 26.84
C ARG A 331 -5.51 0.99 26.36
N LEU A 332 -5.57 -0.09 27.14
CA LEU A 332 -6.62 -1.09 27.10
C LEU A 332 -7.80 -0.62 27.97
N GLU A 333 -8.96 -0.44 27.35
CA GLU A 333 -10.20 -0.06 28.01
C GLU A 333 -11.10 -1.29 28.16
N LEU A 334 -11.36 -1.70 29.39
CA LEU A 334 -12.21 -2.84 29.72
C LEU A 334 -13.57 -2.38 30.26
N PHE A 335 -14.64 -2.81 29.62
CA PHE A 335 -16.01 -2.66 30.09
C PHE A 335 -16.47 -4.02 30.63
N TYR A 336 -16.83 -4.07 31.91
CA TYR A 336 -17.18 -5.31 32.58
C TYR A 336 -18.45 -5.16 33.42
N THR A 337 -19.06 -6.30 33.73
CA THR A 337 -20.12 -6.41 34.73
C THR A 337 -19.56 -7.07 35.97
N GLU A 338 -19.78 -6.44 37.12
CA GLU A 338 -19.48 -7.01 38.42
C GLU A 338 -20.62 -7.95 38.84
N ILE A 339 -20.27 -9.18 39.20
CA ILE A 339 -21.22 -10.14 39.74
C ILE A 339 -21.23 -9.96 41.26
N ASN A 340 -22.20 -9.21 41.77
CA ASN A 340 -22.47 -9.16 43.21
C ASN A 340 -23.19 -10.44 43.61
N ASN A 341 -22.46 -11.34 44.29
CA ASN A 341 -23.03 -12.52 44.95
C ASN A 341 -23.41 -12.20 46.39
#